data_AF-A0AAV6UGD6-F1
#
_entry.id   AF-A0AAV6UGD6-F1
#
_cell.length_a   1.000
_cell.length_b   1.000
_cell.length_c   1.000
_cell.angle_alpha   90.00
_cell.angle_beta   90.00
_cell.angle_gamma   90.00
#
_symmetry.space_group_name_H-M   'P 1'
#
loop_
_entity.id
_entity.type
_entity.pdbx_description
1 polymer ?
#
loop_
_entity_poly.entity_id
_entity_poly.type
_entity_poly.pdbx_seq_one_letter_code
_entity_poly.pdbx_strand_id
1 'polypeptide(L)'
;MDGRKYAFQMEGKTEEKPQKAKRRSNCKRKTMYALAVIIVGSAVGSILYFVIHETSFKKPDKPDDSCSIEVPDNEKFDCHPDRPVSEKECLKRGCCYKQASDLTVTEDGLIDSRFLGVPSCYYSTKYVGYEILNVSSTTGGVKATLSRKIPSGFPRDIQRVNLEVIFIDDASLRIKVRRKSEL
;
A
#
# COMPACT_ATOMS: atom_id res chain seq x y z
N MET A 1 -94.12 -29.48 -39.53
CA MET A 1 -95.21 -28.58 -39.93
C MET A 1 -94.83 -27.18 -39.52
N ASP A 2 -94.92 -26.25 -40.47
CA ASP A 2 -94.93 -24.77 -40.37
C ASP A 2 -93.78 -24.14 -39.52
N GLY A 3 -92.78 -23.47 -40.09
CA GLY A 3 -92.87 -22.43 -41.10
C GLY A 3 -93.01 -21.06 -40.43
N ARG A 4 -92.34 -20.05 -41.02
CA ARG A 4 -92.33 -18.60 -40.71
C ARG A 4 -91.18 -18.13 -39.80
N LYS A 5 -90.52 -16.99 -40.06
CA LYS A 5 -90.72 -15.94 -41.06
C LYS A 5 -89.43 -15.10 -41.18
N TYR A 6 -89.28 -14.50 -42.36
CA TYR A 6 -88.25 -13.56 -42.80
C TYR A 6 -88.32 -12.19 -42.11
N ALA A 7 -87.17 -11.50 -42.00
CA ALA A 7 -86.98 -10.05 -42.17
C ALA A 7 -85.47 -9.74 -42.07
N PHE A 8 -84.75 -9.42 -43.16
CA PHE A 8 -84.56 -8.10 -43.81
C PHE A 8 -83.88 -7.02 -42.95
N GLN A 9 -82.58 -6.83 -43.27
CA GLN A 9 -81.75 -5.62 -43.34
C GLN A 9 -81.82 -4.56 -42.22
N MET A 10 -80.65 -4.09 -41.75
CA MET A 10 -80.12 -2.77 -42.13
C MET A 10 -78.72 -2.54 -41.53
N GLU A 11 -77.98 -1.73 -42.28
CA GLU A 11 -76.54 -1.46 -42.23
C GLU A 11 -76.06 -0.68 -41.01
N GLY A 12 -74.75 -0.73 -40.71
CA GLY A 12 -74.17 0.17 -39.74
C GLY A 12 -72.67 0.03 -39.52
N LYS A 13 -71.90 0.74 -40.35
CA LYS A 13 -70.61 1.39 -40.04
C LYS A 13 -69.37 0.54 -39.73
N THR A 14 -68.42 0.67 -40.64
CA THR A 14 -66.98 0.48 -40.45
C THR A 14 -66.46 1.43 -39.37
N GLU A 15 -65.86 0.88 -38.32
CA GLU A 15 -65.00 1.61 -37.36
C GLU A 15 -63.64 0.93 -37.29
N GLU A 16 -62.57 1.72 -37.31
CA GLU A 16 -61.19 1.27 -37.41
C GLU A 16 -60.53 1.05 -36.02
N LYS A 17 -60.07 -0.20 -35.79
CA LYS A 17 -58.91 -0.69 -34.97
C LYS A 17 -58.90 -0.56 -33.41
N PRO A 18 -58.21 -1.51 -32.73
CA PRO A 18 -56.89 -1.13 -32.23
C PRO A 18 -55.77 -2.17 -32.31
N GLN A 19 -54.60 -1.66 -32.71
CA GLN A 19 -53.29 -2.27 -32.85
C GLN A 19 -52.50 -2.16 -31.52
N LYS A 20 -52.93 -2.83 -30.43
CA LYS A 20 -52.32 -2.62 -29.08
C LYS A 20 -51.48 -3.77 -28.50
N ALA A 21 -51.60 -5.01 -28.99
CA ALA A 21 -50.96 -6.16 -28.34
C ALA A 21 -49.47 -6.38 -28.74
N LYS A 22 -49.10 -6.13 -30.00
CA LYS A 22 -47.74 -6.44 -30.53
C LYS A 22 -46.64 -5.48 -30.02
N ARG A 23 -47.02 -4.26 -29.61
CA ARG A 23 -46.11 -3.21 -29.14
C ARG A 23 -45.59 -3.46 -27.71
N ARG A 24 -46.36 -4.18 -26.87
CA ARG A 24 -46.05 -4.43 -25.45
C ARG A 24 -44.98 -5.52 -25.25
N SER A 25 -44.94 -6.53 -26.11
CA SER A 25 -43.95 -7.62 -26.07
C SER A 25 -42.55 -7.16 -26.53
N ASN A 26 -42.50 -6.40 -27.63
CA ASN A 26 -41.24 -5.86 -28.15
C ASN A 26 -40.60 -4.82 -27.23
N CYS A 27 -41.39 -4.07 -26.44
CA CYS A 27 -40.87 -3.18 -25.40
C CYS A 27 -40.22 -3.98 -24.27
N LYS A 28 -40.91 -5.02 -23.75
CA LYS A 28 -40.39 -5.90 -22.70
C LYS A 28 -39.13 -6.65 -23.11
N ARG A 29 -39.06 -7.14 -24.36
CA ARG A 29 -37.89 -7.84 -24.89
C ARG A 29 -36.71 -6.89 -25.10
N LYS A 30 -36.95 -5.67 -25.60
CA LYS A 30 -35.93 -4.63 -25.73
C LYS A 30 -35.42 -4.15 -24.37
N THR A 31 -36.29 -3.99 -23.37
CA THR A 31 -35.88 -3.64 -22.01
C THR A 31 -35.11 -4.78 -21.34
N MET A 32 -35.50 -6.04 -21.56
CA MET A 32 -34.74 -7.20 -21.07
C MET A 32 -33.33 -7.27 -21.68
N TYR A 33 -33.18 -7.07 -22.99
CA TYR A 33 -31.86 -7.02 -23.63
C TYR A 33 -31.04 -5.81 -23.15
N ALA A 34 -31.64 -4.64 -22.99
CA ALA A 34 -30.95 -3.46 -22.47
C ALA A 34 -30.42 -3.67 -21.05
N LEU A 35 -31.22 -4.28 -20.16
CA LEU A 35 -30.79 -4.62 -18.79
C LEU A 35 -29.68 -5.67 -18.79
N ALA A 36 -29.77 -6.70 -19.64
CA ALA A 36 -28.73 -7.72 -19.76
C ALA A 36 -27.40 -7.14 -20.25
N VAL A 37 -27.42 -6.22 -21.23
CA VAL A 37 -26.20 -5.55 -21.73
C VAL A 37 -25.56 -4.67 -20.66
N ILE A 38 -26.36 -3.95 -19.85
CA ILE A 38 -25.84 -3.12 -18.75
C ILE A 38 -25.18 -3.99 -17.68
N ILE A 39 -25.81 -5.10 -17.28
CA ILE A 39 -25.28 -6.01 -16.26
C ILE A 39 -23.96 -6.63 -16.75
N VAL A 40 -23.93 -7.15 -17.98
CA VAL A 40 -22.71 -7.73 -18.57
C VAL A 40 -21.62 -6.67 -18.72
N GLY A 41 -21.95 -5.46 -19.17
CA GLY A 41 -21.00 -4.36 -19.28
C GLY A 41 -20.41 -3.93 -17.93
N SER A 42 -21.23 -3.88 -16.87
CA SER A 42 -20.77 -3.56 -15.51
C SER A 42 -19.87 -4.65 -14.92
N ALA A 43 -20.22 -5.93 -15.11
CA ALA A 43 -19.41 -7.05 -14.64
C ALA A 43 -18.06 -7.08 -15.37
N VAL A 44 -18.06 -6.92 -16.70
CA VAL A 44 -16.82 -6.85 -17.49
C VAL A 44 -16.00 -5.62 -17.13
N GLY A 45 -16.63 -4.47 -16.89
CA GLY A 45 -15.96 -3.24 -16.45
C GLY A 45 -15.33 -3.36 -15.07
N SER A 46 -16.02 -3.96 -14.09
CA SER A 46 -15.47 -4.23 -12.77
C SER A 46 -14.35 -5.26 -12.83
N ILE A 47 -14.49 -6.35 -13.60
CA ILE A 47 -13.43 -7.34 -13.79
C ILE A 47 -12.21 -6.68 -14.45
N LEU A 48 -12.39 -5.85 -15.47
CA LEU A 48 -11.30 -5.14 -16.13
C LEU A 48 -10.66 -4.11 -15.19
N TYR A 49 -11.46 -3.41 -14.38
CA TYR A 49 -10.95 -2.50 -13.36
C TYR A 49 -10.14 -3.25 -12.30
N PHE A 50 -10.63 -4.38 -11.77
CA PHE A 50 -9.86 -5.23 -10.85
C PHE A 50 -8.58 -5.76 -11.52
N VAL A 51 -8.62 -6.24 -12.77
CA VAL A 51 -7.43 -6.72 -13.50
C VAL A 51 -6.41 -5.60 -13.73
N ILE A 52 -6.85 -4.37 -14.05
CA ILE A 52 -5.95 -3.21 -14.24
C ILE A 52 -5.41 -2.73 -12.88
N HIS A 53 -6.22 -2.77 -11.82
CA HIS A 53 -5.91 -2.20 -10.51
C HIS A 53 -5.28 -3.21 -9.51
N GLU A 54 -5.22 -4.50 -9.85
CA GLU A 54 -4.52 -5.58 -9.11
C GLU A 54 -2.99 -5.43 -9.15
N THR A 55 -2.44 -4.46 -9.90
CA THR A 55 -0.98 -4.25 -9.99
C THR A 55 -0.36 -3.47 -8.84
N SER A 56 -1.00 -3.34 -7.67
CA SER A 56 -0.36 -2.65 -6.52
C SER A 56 -0.63 -3.16 -5.10
N PHE A 57 -1.17 -4.37 -4.91
CA PHE A 57 -0.81 -5.12 -3.71
C PHE A 57 0.45 -5.91 -4.02
N LYS A 58 1.60 -5.24 -3.97
CA LYS A 58 2.87 -5.94 -3.72
C LYS A 58 2.62 -6.82 -2.51
N LYS A 59 2.62 -8.14 -2.69
CA LYS A 59 2.77 -9.06 -1.55
C LYS A 59 3.92 -8.50 -0.71
N PRO A 60 3.79 -8.42 0.63
CA PRO A 60 4.94 -8.05 1.45
C PRO A 60 6.07 -8.97 1.00
N ASP A 61 7.17 -8.37 0.58
CA ASP A 61 8.37 -9.11 0.23
C ASP A 61 8.60 -10.11 1.37
N LYS A 62 8.84 -11.38 0.99
CA LYS A 62 9.20 -12.45 1.92
C LYS A 62 10.16 -11.84 2.96
N PRO A 63 9.96 -12.06 4.28
CA PRO A 63 10.80 -11.45 5.29
C PRO A 63 12.24 -11.65 4.88
N ASP A 64 12.91 -10.51 4.68
CA ASP A 64 14.29 -10.45 4.24
C ASP A 64 15.09 -11.40 5.13
N ASP A 65 15.81 -12.33 4.50
CA ASP A 65 16.65 -13.35 5.16
C ASP A 65 17.79 -12.72 6.00
N SER A 66 17.84 -11.38 6.09
CA SER A 66 18.75 -10.62 6.93
C SER A 66 18.63 -10.94 8.42
N CYS A 67 17.47 -11.42 8.90
CA CYS A 67 17.30 -11.85 10.30
C CYS A 67 17.76 -13.28 10.59
N SER A 68 18.13 -14.05 9.57
CA SER A 68 18.69 -15.40 9.73
C SER A 68 20.13 -15.39 10.22
N ILE A 69 20.82 -14.24 10.10
CA ILE A 69 22.15 -14.03 10.66
C ILE A 69 21.98 -13.52 12.08
N GLU A 70 22.51 -14.27 13.04
CA GLU A 70 22.46 -13.88 14.44
C GLU A 70 23.37 -12.67 14.71
N VAL A 71 22.80 -11.64 15.35
CA VAL A 71 23.53 -10.48 15.85
C VAL A 71 23.82 -10.73 17.34
N PRO A 72 25.09 -10.69 17.78
CA PRO A 72 25.44 -10.80 19.20
C PRO A 72 24.70 -9.76 20.06
N ASP A 73 24.30 -10.13 21.27
CA ASP A 73 23.47 -9.28 22.13
C ASP A 73 24.09 -7.89 22.40
N ASN A 74 25.42 -7.80 22.50
CA ASN A 74 26.18 -6.56 22.68
C ASN A 74 26.34 -5.71 21.42
N GLU A 75 25.99 -6.24 20.25
CA GLU A 75 26.04 -5.54 18.95
C GLU A 75 24.64 -5.15 18.46
N LYS A 76 23.59 -5.55 19.17
CA LYS A 76 22.22 -5.18 18.83
C LYS A 76 21.97 -3.70 19.11
N PHE A 77 21.67 -2.95 18.07
CA PHE A 77 21.15 -1.59 18.15
C PHE A 77 19.63 -1.61 18.11
N ASP A 78 18.98 -0.89 19.04
CA ASP A 78 17.52 -0.80 19.12
C ASP A 78 16.94 -0.15 17.86
N CYS A 79 16.04 -0.86 17.17
CA CYS A 79 15.32 -0.37 16.00
C CYS A 79 13.92 0.18 16.35
N HIS A 80 13.46 -0.04 17.59
CA HIS A 80 12.15 0.36 18.07
C HIS A 80 12.25 1.04 19.45
N PRO A 81 12.81 2.26 19.51
CA PRO A 81 12.97 2.99 20.76
C PRO A 81 11.63 3.42 21.38
N ASP A 82 10.57 3.55 20.56
CA ASP A 82 9.22 3.83 21.04
C ASP A 82 8.67 2.60 21.79
N ARG A 83 8.12 2.75 22.98
CA ARG A 83 7.59 1.63 23.78
C ARG A 83 6.05 1.67 23.77
N PRO A 84 5.36 0.51 23.81
CA PRO A 84 5.86 -0.86 23.90
C PRO A 84 6.33 -1.46 22.55
N VAL A 85 7.16 -2.50 22.59
CA VAL A 85 7.67 -3.19 21.38
C VAL A 85 6.86 -4.47 21.14
N SER A 86 6.22 -4.56 19.98
CA SER A 86 5.62 -5.82 19.50
C SER A 86 6.42 -6.41 18.35
N GLU A 87 6.41 -7.74 18.22
CA GLU A 87 7.02 -8.44 17.08
C GLU A 87 6.50 -7.89 15.74
N LYS A 88 5.18 -7.76 15.63
CA LYS A 88 4.53 -7.27 14.41
C LYS A 88 5.00 -5.86 14.02
N GLU A 89 5.13 -4.95 14.98
CA GLU A 89 5.60 -3.59 14.68
C GLU A 89 7.09 -3.56 14.33
N CYS A 90 7.90 -4.38 15.02
CA CYS A 90 9.32 -4.53 14.69
C CYS A 90 9.53 -5.00 13.23
N LEU A 91 8.84 -6.08 12.84
CA LEU A 91 8.92 -6.62 11.48
C LEU A 91 8.39 -5.62 10.44
N LYS A 92 7.35 -4.84 10.77
CA LYS A 92 6.82 -3.78 9.90
C LYS A 92 7.84 -2.65 9.66
N ARG A 93 8.76 -2.41 10.60
CA ARG A 93 9.88 -1.46 10.44
C ARG A 93 11.04 -2.04 9.61
N GLY A 94 10.95 -3.31 9.19
CA GLY A 94 12.02 -3.99 8.43
C GLY A 94 13.19 -4.42 9.31
N CYS A 95 12.94 -4.64 10.60
CA CYS A 95 13.94 -5.04 11.59
C CYS A 95 13.72 -6.46 12.08
N CYS A 96 14.69 -6.97 12.85
CA CYS A 96 14.66 -8.32 13.38
C CYS A 96 14.07 -8.33 14.79
N TYR A 97 13.26 -9.33 15.06
CA TYR A 97 12.68 -9.56 16.38
C TYR A 97 13.21 -10.86 16.97
N LYS A 98 13.70 -10.79 18.21
CA LYS A 98 14.01 -11.96 19.04
C LYS A 98 13.64 -11.58 20.46
N GLN A 99 12.96 -12.46 21.18
CA GLN A 99 12.66 -12.22 22.59
C GLN A 99 13.98 -11.95 23.34
N ALA A 100 14.02 -10.87 24.12
CA ALA A 100 15.21 -10.52 24.89
C ALA A 100 15.61 -11.70 25.81
N SER A 101 16.90 -12.02 25.80
CA SER A 101 17.51 -13.05 26.63
C SER A 101 17.49 -12.68 28.12
N ASP A 102 17.51 -11.38 28.42
CA ASP A 102 17.49 -10.84 29.78
C ASP A 102 16.03 -10.61 30.24
N LEU A 103 15.46 -11.65 30.86
CA LEU A 103 14.11 -11.65 31.44
C LEU A 103 14.02 -10.88 32.77
N THR A 104 15.10 -10.21 33.23
CA THR A 104 15.09 -9.46 34.50
C THR A 104 14.25 -8.18 34.44
N VAL A 105 13.69 -7.87 33.27
CA VAL A 105 12.87 -6.68 33.03
C VAL A 105 11.40 -7.03 33.18
N THR A 106 10.75 -6.48 34.19
CA THR A 106 9.30 -6.49 34.30
C THR A 106 8.70 -5.58 33.21
N GLU A 107 7.48 -5.87 32.76
CA GLU A 107 6.75 -5.04 31.77
C GLU A 107 6.78 -3.53 32.11
N ASP A 108 6.79 -3.18 33.40
CA ASP A 108 6.90 -1.80 33.89
C ASP A 108 8.26 -1.14 33.58
N GLY A 109 9.35 -1.92 33.57
CA GLY A 109 10.69 -1.46 33.20
C GLY A 109 10.86 -1.25 31.69
N LEU A 110 9.98 -1.82 30.87
CA LEU A 110 9.94 -1.59 29.41
C LEU A 110 9.17 -0.31 29.03
N ILE A 111 8.37 0.25 29.95
CA ILE A 111 7.64 1.51 29.74
C ILE A 111 8.58 2.72 29.94
N ASP A 112 9.63 2.57 30.74
CA ASP A 112 10.65 3.59 30.93
C ASP A 112 11.74 3.49 29.83
N SER A 113 11.70 4.43 28.87
CA SER A 113 12.62 4.54 27.72
C SER A 113 14.12 4.67 28.09
N ARG A 114 14.46 4.69 29.39
CA ARG A 114 15.84 4.70 29.93
C ARG A 114 16.52 3.32 29.97
N PHE A 115 15.82 2.25 29.60
CA PHE A 115 16.38 0.90 29.73
C PHE A 115 17.52 0.61 28.72
N LEU A 116 18.59 -0.01 29.22
CA LEU A 116 19.86 -0.27 28.51
C LEU A 116 20.10 -1.76 28.18
N GLY A 117 19.15 -2.66 28.40
CA GLY A 117 19.34 -4.09 28.12
C GLY A 117 19.17 -4.46 26.64
N VAL A 118 19.27 -5.76 26.36
CA VAL A 118 19.28 -6.29 25.00
C VAL A 118 17.93 -6.01 24.30
N PRO A 119 17.91 -5.26 23.18
CA PRO A 119 16.65 -4.92 22.54
C PRO A 119 16.03 -6.13 21.84
N SER A 120 14.74 -6.39 22.12
CA SER A 120 13.99 -7.43 21.42
C SER A 120 13.76 -7.12 19.94
N CYS A 121 13.77 -5.83 19.56
CA CYS A 121 13.71 -5.37 18.18
C CYS A 121 14.99 -4.65 17.79
N TYR A 122 15.74 -5.19 16.82
CA TYR A 122 17.07 -4.70 16.49
C TYR A 122 17.31 -4.63 14.98
N TYR A 123 18.24 -3.78 14.57
CA TYR A 123 18.66 -3.69 13.17
C TYR A 123 19.36 -4.97 12.73
N SER A 124 19.05 -5.46 11.51
CA SER A 124 19.77 -6.58 10.91
C SER A 124 21.18 -6.16 10.46
N THR A 125 22.08 -7.13 10.29
CA THR A 125 23.43 -6.88 9.74
C THR A 125 23.41 -6.35 8.31
N LYS A 126 22.29 -6.53 7.59
CA LYS A 126 22.10 -6.05 6.22
C LYS A 126 21.29 -4.76 6.15
N TYR A 127 20.98 -4.12 7.28
CA TYR A 127 20.22 -2.87 7.27
C TYR A 127 21.03 -1.74 6.62
N VAL A 128 20.57 -1.27 5.46
CA VAL A 128 21.19 -0.14 4.73
C VAL A 128 20.26 1.06 4.76
N GLY A 129 20.49 1.96 5.73
CA GLY A 129 19.69 3.18 5.87
C GLY A 129 19.84 4.15 4.69
N TYR A 130 21.04 4.70 4.51
CA TYR A 130 21.39 5.58 3.39
C TYR A 130 22.55 4.98 2.60
N GLU A 131 22.50 5.13 1.28
CA GLU A 131 23.64 4.87 0.38
C GLU A 131 24.28 6.17 -0.09
N ILE A 132 25.59 6.11 -0.33
CA ILE A 132 26.37 7.18 -0.93
C ILE A 132 26.13 7.18 -2.45
N LEU A 133 25.81 8.34 -3.03
CA LEU A 133 25.58 8.50 -4.47
C LEU A 133 26.72 9.27 -5.14
N ASN A 134 26.74 10.59 -4.98
CA ASN A 134 27.70 11.47 -5.66
C ASN A 134 28.76 11.86 -4.65
N VAL A 135 30.02 11.47 -4.83
CA VAL A 135 31.14 11.89 -3.98
C VAL A 135 32.00 12.87 -4.75
N SER A 136 32.40 13.96 -4.11
CA SER A 136 33.37 14.89 -4.65
C SER A 136 34.38 15.31 -3.58
N SER A 137 35.66 15.22 -3.93
CA SER A 137 36.74 15.73 -3.10
C SER A 137 36.88 17.24 -3.27
N THR A 138 37.26 17.92 -2.20
CA THR A 138 37.56 19.35 -2.16
C THR A 138 38.93 19.54 -1.52
N THR A 139 39.55 20.70 -1.67
CA THR A 139 40.87 20.99 -1.08
C THR A 139 40.92 20.79 0.45
N GLY A 140 39.78 20.93 1.15
CA GLY A 140 39.69 20.82 2.60
C GLY A 140 38.71 19.76 3.10
N GLY A 141 38.38 18.74 2.29
CA GLY A 141 37.43 17.72 2.72
C GLY A 141 36.70 16.98 1.60
N VAL A 142 35.59 16.35 1.94
CA VAL A 142 34.78 15.52 1.04
C VAL A 142 33.31 15.94 1.13
N LYS A 143 32.64 16.03 -0.02
CA LYS A 143 31.19 16.20 -0.10
C LYS A 143 30.57 14.96 -0.70
N ALA A 144 29.42 14.56 -0.17
CA ALA A 144 28.62 13.51 -0.79
C ALA A 144 27.12 13.80 -0.73
N THR A 145 26.35 13.25 -1.67
CA THR A 145 24.91 13.10 -1.51
C THR A 145 24.60 11.69 -1.05
N LEU A 146 23.81 11.55 0.02
CA LEU A 146 23.30 10.26 0.46
C LEU A 146 21.81 10.15 0.14
N SER A 147 21.35 8.94 -0.21
CA SER A 147 19.94 8.65 -0.47
C SER A 147 19.45 7.51 0.42
N ARG A 148 18.32 7.72 1.09
CA ARG A 148 17.67 6.68 1.89
C ARG A 148 17.16 5.57 0.98
N LYS A 149 17.37 4.30 1.35
CA LYS A 149 16.97 3.14 0.54
C LYS A 149 15.75 2.43 1.08
N ILE A 150 15.72 2.27 2.38
CA ILE A 150 14.61 1.69 3.12
C ILE A 150 14.01 2.75 4.04
N PRO A 151 12.69 2.77 4.27
CA PRO A 151 12.09 3.61 5.31
C PRO A 151 12.75 3.36 6.67
N SER A 152 12.87 4.39 7.50
CA SER A 152 13.47 4.26 8.85
C SER A 152 12.54 3.62 9.87
N GLY A 153 11.25 3.52 9.55
CA GLY A 153 10.20 3.25 10.53
C GLY A 153 9.71 4.49 11.28
N PHE A 154 10.30 5.68 11.04
CA PHE A 154 9.88 6.94 11.64
C PHE A 154 9.18 7.85 10.63
N PRO A 155 8.28 8.74 11.10
CA PRO A 155 7.59 9.67 10.21
C PRO A 155 8.55 10.71 9.62
N ARG A 156 8.28 11.13 8.39
CA ARG A 156 8.99 12.24 7.69
C ARG A 156 10.47 11.97 7.47
N ASP A 157 10.79 10.77 6.97
CA ASP A 157 12.11 10.48 6.43
C ASP A 157 12.54 11.53 5.39
N ILE A 158 13.84 11.88 5.42
CA ILE A 158 14.45 12.77 4.45
C ILE A 158 15.08 11.91 3.35
N GLN A 159 14.51 11.92 2.14
CA GLN A 159 14.97 11.03 1.08
C GLN A 159 16.43 11.28 0.67
N ARG A 160 16.87 12.54 0.65
CA ARG A 160 18.24 12.94 0.25
C ARG A 160 18.86 13.90 1.26
N VAL A 161 20.10 13.62 1.62
CA VAL A 161 20.92 14.49 2.48
C VAL A 161 22.25 14.79 1.83
N ASN A 162 22.81 15.96 2.14
CA ASN A 162 24.17 16.34 1.81
C ASN A 162 25.06 16.04 3.01
N LEU A 163 26.07 15.19 2.79
CA LEU A 163 27.19 14.94 3.68
C LEU A 163 28.33 15.88 3.32
N GLU A 164 28.91 16.54 4.32
CA GLU A 164 30.09 17.38 4.20
C GLU A 164 31.07 17.01 5.32
N VAL A 165 32.21 16.45 4.94
CA VAL A 165 33.35 16.17 5.80
C VAL A 165 34.37 17.27 5.56
N ILE A 166 34.76 17.99 6.62
CA ILE A 166 35.70 19.12 6.56
C ILE A 166 36.91 18.74 7.40
N PHE A 167 38.10 18.80 6.83
CA PHE A 167 39.35 18.66 7.57
C PHE A 167 39.68 20.03 8.16
N ILE A 168 39.61 20.14 9.50
CA ILE A 168 39.89 21.38 10.21
C ILE A 168 41.41 21.55 10.33
N ASP A 169 42.08 20.47 10.74
CA ASP A 169 43.53 20.35 10.87
C ASP A 169 43.92 18.85 10.77
N ASP A 170 45.19 18.53 11.04
CA ASP A 170 45.73 17.17 10.92
C ASP A 170 45.19 16.17 11.97
N ALA A 171 44.49 16.65 13.01
CA ALA A 171 43.95 15.83 14.09
C ALA A 171 42.41 15.93 14.22
N SER A 172 41.78 16.87 13.52
CA SER A 172 40.38 17.22 13.70
C SER A 172 39.62 17.29 12.38
N LEU A 173 38.49 16.60 12.34
CA LEU A 173 37.53 16.72 11.24
C LEU A 173 36.14 17.07 11.76
N ARG A 174 35.33 17.66 10.89
CA ARG A 174 33.93 17.99 11.14
C ARG A 174 33.04 17.37 10.10
N ILE A 175 32.07 16.58 10.56
CA ILE A 175 31.06 15.96 9.72
C ILE A 175 29.75 16.73 9.88
N LYS A 176 29.14 17.11 8.77
CA LYS A 176 27.81 17.73 8.73
C LYS A 176 26.91 16.94 7.80
N VAL A 177 25.70 16.63 8.26
CA VAL A 177 24.63 16.05 7.45
C VAL A 177 23.47 17.02 7.44
N ARG A 178 23.01 17.43 6.25
CA ARG A 178 21.92 18.39 6.09
C ARG A 178 20.92 17.88 5.08
N ARG A 179 19.63 18.24 5.22
CA ARG A 179 18.62 17.99 4.19
C ARG A 179 19.10 18.56 2.85
N LYS A 180 19.00 17.77 1.79
CA LYS A 180 19.18 18.28 0.42
C LYS A 180 17.86 18.90 -0.01
N SER A 181 17.80 20.22 -0.14
CA SER A 181 16.66 20.91 -0.74
C SER A 181 16.61 20.59 -2.22
N GLU A 182 15.42 20.24 -2.73
CA GLU A 182 15.15 20.22 -4.16
C GLU A 182 14.82 21.67 -4.55
N LEU A 183 15.59 22.22 -5.49
CA LEU A 183 15.31 23.51 -6.12
C LEU A 183 14.17 23.36 -7.12
#